data_AF-A0A329VEY6-F1
#
_entry.id   AF-A0A329VEY6-F1
#
_cell.length_a   1.000
_cell.length_b   1.000
_cell.length_c   1.000
_cell.angle_alpha   90.00
_cell.angle_beta   90.00
_cell.angle_gamma   90.00
#
_symmetry.space_group_name_H-M   'P 1'
#
loop_
_entity.id
_entity.type
_entity.pdbx_description
1 polymer ?
#
loop_
_entity_poly.entity_id
_entity_poly.type
_entity_poly.pdbx_seq_one_letter_code
_entity_poly.pdbx_strand_id
1 'polypeptide(L)'
;MAFPRLEHKGFLVSSGEKRNKSYTLPGMSLPDPEELFSTGAVNNINNMDLPHKELSLPHMESSLPHKEPSLPHIVSGTQTHRDTLGRLTPLSFSLPFIDSLEYISLDLRKKLEEIAKPAYENRRLEPEEMQLIIMKLCQSHYIRIDVLSILLNRSAKNLRQHHIKPLLDKQCLMMAFPQTPSHPNQGYTVRTLSQD
;
A
#
# COMPACT_ATOMS: atom_id res chain seq x y z
N MET A 1 25.92 2.21 -23.53
CA MET A 1 25.31 0.89 -23.80
C MET A 1 26.11 -0.20 -23.06
N ALA A 2 25.71 -0.61 -21.85
CA ALA A 2 26.52 -1.47 -20.99
C ALA A 2 25.92 -2.87 -20.72
N PHE A 3 24.59 -2.99 -20.70
CA PHE A 3 23.90 -4.23 -20.32
C PHE A 3 24.12 -5.45 -21.23
N PRO A 4 24.15 -5.32 -22.57
CA PRO A 4 24.38 -6.48 -23.46
C PRO A 4 25.77 -7.13 -23.26
N ARG A 5 26.75 -6.34 -22.81
CA ARG A 5 28.12 -6.82 -22.59
C ARG A 5 28.27 -7.61 -21.28
N LEU A 6 27.39 -7.39 -20.30
CA LEU A 6 27.38 -8.14 -19.04
C LEU A 6 26.66 -9.50 -19.19
N GLU A 7 25.63 -9.58 -20.04
CA GLU A 7 24.95 -10.84 -20.39
C GLU A 7 25.92 -11.80 -21.10
N HIS A 8 26.62 -11.32 -22.12
CA HIS A 8 27.57 -12.14 -22.89
C HIS A 8 28.77 -12.64 -22.08
N LYS A 9 29.07 -11.97 -20.96
CA LYS A 9 30.16 -12.34 -20.04
C LYS A 9 29.69 -13.20 -18.86
N GLY A 10 28.42 -13.60 -18.84
CA GLY A 10 27.87 -14.47 -17.79
C GLY A 10 27.68 -13.81 -16.43
N PHE A 11 27.73 -12.47 -16.34
CA PHE A 11 27.51 -11.74 -15.08
C PHE A 11 26.03 -11.44 -14.81
N LEU A 12 25.18 -11.51 -15.84
CA LEU A 12 23.74 -11.29 -15.74
C LEU A 12 23.00 -12.30 -16.63
N VAL A 13 21.88 -12.82 -16.13
CA VAL A 13 20.92 -13.64 -16.88
C VAL A 13 19.75 -12.74 -17.28
N SER A 14 19.37 -12.74 -18.55
CA SER A 14 18.19 -12.02 -19.02
C SER A 14 16.94 -12.90 -18.85
N SER A 15 15.86 -12.31 -18.34
CA SER A 15 14.56 -12.96 -18.24
C SER A 15 13.48 -12.03 -18.84
N GLY A 16 12.58 -12.59 -19.66
CA GLY A 16 11.46 -11.88 -20.31
C GLY A 16 11.61 -11.61 -21.82
N GLU A 17 10.49 -11.45 -22.52
CA GLU A 17 10.43 -11.18 -23.97
C GLU A 17 10.01 -9.72 -24.27
N LYS A 18 10.66 -9.12 -25.29
CA LYS A 18 10.41 -7.75 -25.81
C LYS A 18 10.55 -6.64 -24.76
N ARG A 19 9.44 -6.02 -24.33
CA ARG A 19 9.45 -4.76 -23.53
C ARG A 19 9.66 -4.98 -22.03
N ASN A 20 9.64 -6.23 -21.55
CA ASN A 20 9.73 -6.59 -20.14
C ASN A 20 11.04 -7.34 -19.81
N LYS A 21 12.18 -6.90 -20.35
CA LYS A 21 13.47 -7.53 -20.04
C LYS A 21 13.97 -7.12 -18.65
N SER A 22 14.10 -8.09 -17.75
CA SER A 22 14.79 -7.97 -16.47
C SER A 22 16.15 -8.67 -16.54
N TYR A 23 17.15 -8.14 -15.82
CA TYR A 23 18.49 -8.72 -15.74
C TYR A 23 18.80 -9.07 -14.28
N THR A 24 19.16 -10.32 -14.02
CA THR A 24 19.38 -10.85 -12.66
C THR A 24 20.78 -11.46 -12.55
N LEU A 25 21.38 -11.44 -11.35
CA LEU A 25 22.67 -12.07 -11.10
C LEU A 25 22.57 -13.61 -11.10
N PRO A 26 23.51 -14.34 -11.71
CA PRO A 26 23.53 -15.80 -11.72
C PRO A 26 23.61 -16.37 -10.29
N GLY A 27 22.69 -17.28 -9.93
CA GLY A 27 22.67 -17.95 -8.62
C GLY A 27 21.72 -17.33 -7.59
N MET A 28 21.10 -16.18 -7.89
CA MET A 28 19.93 -15.69 -7.15
C MET A 28 18.67 -15.93 -7.97
N SER A 29 17.99 -17.05 -7.72
CA SER A 29 16.57 -17.16 -8.08
C SER A 29 15.79 -16.28 -7.11
N LEU A 30 15.39 -15.10 -7.55
CA LEU A 30 14.32 -14.38 -6.85
C LEU A 30 13.05 -15.22 -6.99
N PRO A 31 12.28 -15.44 -5.92
CA PRO A 31 10.93 -15.95 -6.06
C PRO A 31 10.16 -14.97 -6.95
N ASP A 32 9.57 -15.49 -8.01
CA ASP A 32 8.77 -14.69 -8.92
C ASP A 32 7.58 -14.09 -8.14
N PRO A 33 7.25 -12.80 -8.31
CA PRO A 33 6.10 -12.22 -7.64
C PRO A 33 4.80 -12.95 -7.99
N GLU A 34 4.67 -13.67 -9.12
CA GLU A 34 3.51 -14.52 -9.35
C GLU A 34 3.48 -15.76 -8.45
N GLU A 35 4.59 -16.36 -8.02
CA GLU A 35 4.57 -17.47 -7.05
C GLU A 35 4.19 -17.01 -5.63
N LEU A 36 4.45 -15.74 -5.29
CA LEU A 36 4.03 -15.13 -4.02
C LEU A 36 2.52 -14.78 -3.98
N PHE A 37 1.87 -14.62 -5.12
CA PHE A 37 0.44 -14.24 -5.23
C PHE A 37 -0.44 -15.24 -5.99
N SER A 38 0.11 -16.36 -6.51
CA SER A 38 -0.65 -17.45 -7.14
C SER A 38 -1.36 -18.34 -6.11
N THR A 39 -1.95 -17.76 -5.08
CA THR A 39 -3.09 -18.37 -4.38
C THR A 39 -4.34 -18.06 -5.20
N GLY A 40 -4.55 -18.84 -6.27
CA GLY A 40 -5.66 -18.58 -7.19
C GLY A 40 -5.94 -19.63 -8.27
N ALA A 41 -5.38 -20.83 -8.19
CA ALA A 41 -5.89 -21.96 -8.98
C ALA A 41 -6.99 -22.67 -8.20
N VAL A 42 -8.18 -22.07 -8.21
CA VAL A 42 -9.43 -22.82 -8.00
C VAL A 42 -9.64 -23.72 -9.20
N ASN A 43 -9.12 -24.95 -9.16
CA ASN A 43 -9.47 -25.95 -10.16
C ASN A 43 -10.83 -26.57 -9.81
N ASN A 44 -11.88 -25.98 -10.40
CA ASN A 44 -13.12 -26.65 -10.77
C ASN A 44 -13.76 -25.76 -11.88
N ILE A 45 -14.10 -26.19 -13.10
CA ILE A 45 -14.69 -27.46 -13.56
C ILE A 45 -14.53 -27.59 -15.09
N ASN A 46 -14.37 -28.83 -15.59
CA ASN A 46 -14.95 -29.45 -16.82
C ASN A 46 -13.99 -30.19 -17.80
N ASN A 47 -13.90 -31.50 -17.58
CA ASN A 47 -13.95 -32.64 -18.53
C ASN A 47 -12.85 -32.81 -19.61
N MET A 48 -11.90 -33.74 -19.40
CA MET A 48 -11.96 -35.09 -20.00
C MET A 48 -10.91 -36.06 -19.39
N ASP A 49 -11.36 -37.30 -19.23
CA ASP A 49 -10.67 -38.57 -18.92
C ASP A 49 -10.24 -38.94 -17.49
N LEU A 50 -10.91 -39.99 -17.01
CA LEU A 50 -10.75 -40.79 -15.78
C LEU A 50 -9.54 -41.76 -15.92
N PRO A 51 -8.89 -42.21 -14.83
CA PRO A 51 -9.47 -43.25 -13.98
C PRO A 51 -9.28 -43.06 -12.46
N HIS A 52 -10.39 -43.30 -11.76
CA HIS A 52 -10.61 -43.58 -10.35
C HIS A 52 -9.40 -43.90 -9.44
N LYS A 53 -9.33 -43.20 -8.30
CA LYS A 53 -9.15 -43.88 -7.01
C LYS A 53 -9.77 -43.08 -5.87
N GLU A 54 -10.86 -43.63 -5.34
CA GLU A 54 -11.50 -43.25 -4.09
C GLU A 54 -10.49 -43.10 -2.94
N LEU A 55 -10.73 -42.14 -2.05
CA LEU A 55 -10.74 -42.40 -0.61
C LEU A 55 -11.34 -41.20 0.15
N SER A 56 -12.58 -41.39 0.57
CA SER A 56 -13.30 -40.62 1.56
C SER A 56 -12.51 -40.52 2.87
N LEU A 57 -12.41 -39.31 3.45
CA LEU A 57 -11.97 -39.14 4.82
C LEU A 57 -12.98 -38.27 5.61
N PRO A 58 -13.41 -38.71 6.81
CA PRO A 58 -14.51 -38.11 7.52
C PRO A 58 -14.07 -36.91 8.37
N HIS A 59 -14.94 -35.89 8.40
CA HIS A 59 -14.87 -34.73 9.27
C HIS A 59 -14.95 -35.17 10.74
N MET A 60 -13.88 -34.92 11.51
CA MET A 60 -13.89 -35.05 12.97
C MET A 60 -13.71 -33.65 13.57
N GLU A 61 -14.82 -33.04 13.94
CA GLU A 61 -14.87 -31.86 14.80
C GLU A 61 -14.26 -32.20 16.16
N SER A 62 -13.19 -31.51 16.53
CA SER A 62 -12.75 -31.43 17.91
C SER A 62 -12.92 -30.00 18.38
N SER A 63 -13.82 -29.86 19.33
CA SER A 63 -14.23 -28.66 20.03
C SER A 63 -13.10 -28.07 20.88
N LEU A 64 -12.80 -26.79 20.67
CA LEU A 64 -11.99 -25.95 21.55
C LEU A 64 -12.75 -24.65 21.82
N PRO A 65 -13.01 -24.26 23.08
CA PRO A 65 -13.71 -23.02 23.39
C PRO A 65 -12.69 -21.88 23.46
N HIS A 66 -12.30 -21.33 22.31
CA HIS A 66 -11.56 -20.06 22.28
C HIS A 66 -12.55 -18.90 22.16
N LYS A 67 -12.79 -18.28 23.31
CA LYS A 67 -13.53 -17.02 23.44
C LYS A 67 -12.59 -15.87 23.01
N GLU A 68 -12.41 -15.70 21.71
CA GLU A 68 -11.69 -14.56 21.13
C GLU A 68 -12.69 -13.73 20.31
N PRO A 69 -12.77 -12.40 20.53
CA PRO A 69 -13.70 -11.55 19.81
C PRO A 69 -13.28 -11.47 18.34
N SER A 70 -14.26 -11.57 17.47
CA SER A 70 -14.20 -11.45 16.02
C SER A 70 -13.27 -10.32 15.55
N LEU A 71 -12.08 -10.68 15.08
CA LEU A 71 -11.20 -9.82 14.28
C LEU A 71 -11.65 -9.87 12.81
N PRO A 72 -11.88 -8.73 12.14
CA PRO A 72 -12.10 -8.73 10.70
C PRO A 72 -10.75 -8.98 9.99
N HIS A 73 -10.68 -10.11 9.28
CA HIS A 73 -9.82 -10.37 8.13
C HIS A 73 -8.47 -9.64 8.08
N ILE A 74 -7.43 -10.29 8.63
CA ILE A 74 -6.03 -9.91 8.42
C ILE A 74 -5.70 -10.13 6.94
N VAL A 75 -5.57 -9.04 6.18
CA VAL A 75 -4.96 -9.06 4.86
C VAL A 75 -3.46 -9.31 5.05
N SER A 76 -3.04 -10.51 4.67
CA SER A 76 -1.73 -10.87 4.11
C SER A 76 -0.45 -10.31 4.78
N GLY A 77 0.24 -11.19 5.51
CA GLY A 77 1.67 -11.44 5.30
C GLY A 77 2.72 -10.43 5.79
N THR A 78 2.33 -9.31 6.38
CA THR A 78 3.25 -8.49 7.20
C THR A 78 2.56 -8.21 8.52
N GLN A 79 3.26 -8.45 9.63
CA GLN A 79 2.76 -8.14 10.97
C GLN A 79 2.60 -6.61 11.08
N THR A 80 1.51 -6.07 10.55
CA THR A 80 1.18 -4.65 10.67
C THR A 80 0.58 -4.44 12.04
N HIS A 81 1.45 -4.22 13.02
CA HIS A 81 1.02 -3.80 14.35
C HIS A 81 0.29 -2.46 14.21
N ARG A 82 -0.86 -2.32 14.87
CA ARG A 82 -1.58 -1.05 14.97
C ARG A 82 -1.29 -0.43 16.33
N ASP A 83 -1.00 0.86 16.32
CA ASP A 83 -0.86 1.62 17.55
C ASP A 83 -2.19 1.72 18.30
N THR A 84 -2.13 2.18 19.56
CA THR A 84 -3.30 2.56 20.37
C THR A 84 -4.21 3.60 19.68
N LEU A 85 -3.67 4.35 18.72
CA LEU A 85 -4.39 5.35 17.91
C LEU A 85 -4.98 4.77 16.61
N GLY A 86 -4.81 3.47 16.34
CA GLY A 86 -5.35 2.81 15.16
C GLY A 86 -4.55 2.99 13.87
N ARG A 87 -3.35 3.57 13.97
CA ARG A 87 -2.44 3.77 12.83
C ARG A 87 -1.60 2.52 12.62
N LEU A 88 -1.30 2.18 11.38
CA LEU A 88 -0.40 1.08 11.05
C LEU A 88 1.03 1.52 11.35
N THR A 89 1.80 0.73 12.11
CA THR A 89 3.23 0.93 12.33
C THR A 89 4.03 -0.19 11.66
N PRO A 90 4.19 -0.12 10.33
CA PRO A 90 5.03 -1.07 9.62
C PRO A 90 6.51 -0.86 9.99
N LEU A 91 7.21 -1.95 10.27
CA LEU A 91 8.63 -1.94 10.67
C LEU A 91 9.55 -1.29 9.62
N SER A 92 9.10 -1.26 8.36
CA SER A 92 9.82 -0.70 7.21
C SER A 92 9.77 0.83 7.11
N PHE A 93 8.96 1.50 7.94
CA PHE A 93 8.79 2.96 7.89
C PHE A 93 9.07 3.62 9.23
N SER A 94 9.68 4.80 9.20
CA SER A 94 9.92 5.60 10.40
C SER A 94 8.68 6.31 10.93
N LEU A 95 7.60 6.40 10.15
CA LEU A 95 6.37 7.11 10.51
C LEU A 95 5.15 6.18 10.41
N PRO A 96 4.15 6.38 11.28
CA PRO A 96 2.92 5.61 11.23
C PRO A 96 2.12 5.93 9.96
N PHE A 97 1.32 4.97 9.51
CA PHE A 97 0.56 5.01 8.28
C PHE A 97 -0.94 4.98 8.57
N ILE A 98 -1.67 5.95 8.00
CA ILE A 98 -3.11 6.08 8.10
C ILE A 98 -3.74 5.51 6.84
N ASP A 99 -4.25 4.28 6.98
CA ASP A 99 -4.94 3.56 5.93
C ASP A 99 -6.42 3.91 5.86
N SER A 100 -7.14 3.81 6.98
CA SER A 100 -8.60 3.95 6.99
C SER A 100 -9.08 4.69 8.25
N LEU A 101 -10.06 5.59 8.09
CA LEU A 101 -10.62 6.39 9.20
C LEU A 101 -11.45 5.56 10.20
N GLU A 102 -11.87 4.37 9.81
CA GLU A 102 -12.69 3.46 10.63
C GLU A 102 -11.95 2.93 11.85
N TYR A 103 -10.64 2.72 11.71
CA TYR A 103 -9.83 2.11 12.76
C TYR A 103 -9.12 3.14 13.62
N ILE A 104 -9.18 4.43 13.27
CA ILE A 104 -8.52 5.52 13.98
C ILE A 104 -9.28 5.88 15.26
N SER A 105 -8.55 6.21 16.32
CA SER A 105 -9.17 6.72 17.55
C SER A 105 -9.98 8.00 17.30
N LEU A 106 -11.10 8.15 18.00
CA LEU A 106 -12.00 9.29 17.82
C LEU A 106 -11.28 10.64 18.02
N ASP A 107 -10.34 10.72 18.98
CA ASP A 107 -9.58 11.94 19.26
C ASP A 107 -8.65 12.33 18.10
N LEU A 108 -7.94 11.36 17.52
CA LEU A 108 -7.08 11.64 16.37
C LEU A 108 -7.92 12.00 15.14
N ARG A 109 -9.02 11.29 14.92
CA ARG A 109 -9.96 11.58 13.84
C ARG A 109 -10.50 13.01 13.94
N LYS A 110 -10.97 13.43 15.12
CA LYS A 110 -11.44 14.80 15.37
C LYS A 110 -10.35 15.84 15.08
N LYS A 111 -9.10 15.59 15.49
CA LYS A 111 -7.98 16.50 15.19
C LYS A 111 -7.76 16.65 13.68
N LEU A 112 -7.81 15.56 12.92
CA LEU A 112 -7.67 15.59 11.46
C LEU A 112 -8.85 16.33 10.82
N GLU A 113 -10.07 16.07 11.28
CA GLU A 113 -11.28 16.75 10.81
C GLU A 113 -11.25 18.26 11.10
N GLU A 114 -10.79 18.69 12.27
CA GLU A 114 -10.62 20.10 12.63
C GLU A 114 -9.62 20.82 11.70
N ILE A 115 -8.51 20.16 11.35
CA ILE A 115 -7.53 20.71 10.39
C ILE A 115 -8.13 20.77 8.97
N ALA A 116 -8.94 19.78 8.60
CA ALA A 116 -9.55 19.67 7.27
C ALA A 116 -10.81 20.56 7.10
N LYS A 117 -11.45 20.96 8.20
CA LYS A 117 -12.67 21.77 8.25
C LYS A 117 -12.69 22.97 7.27
N PRO A 118 -11.66 23.84 7.20
CA PRO A 118 -11.65 24.94 6.24
C PRO A 118 -11.70 24.49 4.78
N ALA A 119 -11.08 23.36 4.43
CA ALA A 119 -11.15 22.80 3.08
C ALA A 119 -12.48 22.07 2.80
N TYR A 120 -13.08 21.50 3.84
CA TYR A 120 -14.35 20.78 3.77
C TYR A 120 -15.54 21.74 3.56
N GLU A 121 -15.59 22.83 4.33
CA GLU A 121 -16.67 23.81 4.27
C GLU A 121 -16.55 24.74 3.05
N ASN A 122 -15.33 25.18 2.70
CA ASN A 122 -15.11 26.10 1.60
C ASN A 122 -14.91 25.36 0.28
N ARG A 123 -15.96 25.37 -0.55
CA ARG A 123 -15.88 24.75 -1.89
C ARG A 123 -14.90 25.47 -2.83
N ARG A 124 -14.71 26.77 -2.65
CA ARG A 124 -13.78 27.62 -3.41
C ARG A 124 -12.63 28.05 -2.50
N LEU A 125 -11.67 27.17 -2.32
CA LEU A 125 -10.45 27.46 -1.58
C LEU A 125 -9.32 27.74 -2.59
N GLU A 126 -8.43 28.66 -2.26
CA GLU A 126 -7.25 28.91 -3.09
C GLU A 126 -6.37 27.64 -3.10
N PRO A 127 -5.71 27.33 -4.24
CA PRO A 127 -4.96 26.09 -4.39
C PRO A 127 -3.78 26.00 -3.41
N GLU A 128 -3.21 27.14 -3.02
CA GLU A 128 -2.13 27.24 -2.04
C GLU A 128 -2.61 26.94 -0.61
N GLU A 129 -3.78 27.44 -0.23
CA GLU A 129 -4.38 27.14 1.08
C GLU A 129 -4.71 25.65 1.21
N MET A 130 -5.24 25.04 0.15
CA MET A 130 -5.48 23.60 0.10
C MET A 130 -4.18 22.80 0.27
N GLN A 131 -3.12 23.22 -0.41
CA GLN A 131 -1.79 22.61 -0.30
C GLN A 131 -1.24 22.71 1.13
N LEU A 132 -1.42 23.85 1.81
CA LEU A 132 -1.01 24.03 3.20
C LEU A 132 -1.79 23.12 4.17
N ILE A 133 -3.10 22.95 3.96
CA ILE A 133 -3.91 22.03 4.76
C ILE A 133 -3.45 20.59 4.57
N ILE A 134 -3.19 20.17 3.32
CA ILE A 134 -2.65 18.83 3.02
C ILE A 134 -1.32 18.60 3.74
N MET A 135 -0.42 19.59 3.73
CA MET A 135 0.85 19.50 4.45
C MET A 135 0.65 19.36 5.96
N LYS A 136 -0.25 20.16 6.57
CA LYS A 136 -0.56 20.06 8.00
C LYS A 136 -1.13 18.69 8.37
N LEU A 137 -2.00 18.14 7.53
CA LEU A 137 -2.53 16.79 7.72
C LEU A 137 -1.43 15.75 7.63
N CYS A 138 -0.58 15.81 6.60
CA CYS A 138 0.47 14.82 6.37
C CYS A 138 1.70 14.98 7.30
N GLN A 139 1.61 15.79 8.34
CA GLN A 139 2.69 16.04 9.28
C GLN A 139 2.82 14.88 10.28
N SER A 140 4.00 14.29 10.37
CA SER A 140 4.33 13.20 11.33
C SER A 140 3.62 11.87 11.08
N HIS A 141 3.00 11.68 9.91
CA HIS A 141 2.41 10.41 9.51
C HIS A 141 2.23 10.33 7.99
N TYR A 142 2.11 9.12 7.47
CA TYR A 142 1.71 8.87 6.09
C TYR A 142 0.19 8.79 6.00
N ILE A 143 -0.41 9.44 5.00
CA ILE A 143 -1.85 9.34 4.73
C ILE A 143 -2.08 8.86 3.30
N ARG A 144 -2.97 7.88 3.10
CA ARG A 144 -3.42 7.49 1.75
C ARG A 144 -4.18 8.60 1.06
N ILE A 145 -4.12 8.59 -0.28
CA ILE A 145 -4.91 9.53 -1.08
C ILE A 145 -6.41 9.42 -0.82
N ASP A 146 -6.91 8.20 -0.60
CA ASP A 146 -8.34 7.96 -0.40
C ASP A 146 -8.80 8.56 0.94
N VAL A 147 -7.97 8.49 1.98
CA VAL A 147 -8.26 9.12 3.27
C VAL A 147 -8.26 10.64 3.17
N LEU A 148 -7.27 11.22 2.47
CA LEU A 148 -7.25 12.66 2.19
C LEU A 148 -8.49 13.10 1.41
N SER A 149 -8.95 12.26 0.47
CA SER A 149 -10.13 12.52 -0.33
C SER A 149 -11.41 12.64 0.52
N ILE A 150 -11.53 11.77 1.53
CA ILE A 150 -12.65 11.77 2.48
C ILE A 150 -12.57 12.98 3.41
N LEU A 151 -11.40 13.24 4.01
CA LEU A 151 -11.19 14.35 4.94
C LEU A 151 -11.44 15.72 4.29
N LEU A 152 -10.99 15.90 3.06
CA LEU A 152 -11.08 17.18 2.33
C LEU A 152 -12.36 17.28 1.48
N ASN A 153 -13.14 16.21 1.38
CA ASN A 153 -14.32 16.09 0.50
C ASN A 153 -14.01 16.42 -0.97
N ARG A 154 -12.92 15.86 -1.50
CA ARG A 154 -12.44 16.05 -2.89
C ARG A 154 -12.15 14.71 -3.54
N SER A 155 -12.13 14.68 -4.87
CA SER A 155 -11.76 13.45 -5.58
C SER A 155 -10.26 13.19 -5.48
N ALA A 156 -9.88 11.93 -5.23
CA ALA A 156 -8.49 11.49 -5.19
C ALA A 156 -7.70 11.86 -6.45
N LYS A 157 -8.36 11.79 -7.62
CA LYS A 157 -7.79 12.20 -8.92
C LYS A 157 -7.44 13.69 -8.94
N ASN A 158 -8.34 14.55 -8.48
CA ASN A 158 -8.11 15.99 -8.47
C ASN A 158 -7.00 16.37 -7.48
N LEU A 159 -7.03 15.80 -6.27
CA LEU A 159 -5.97 15.97 -5.28
C LEU A 159 -4.60 15.58 -5.83
N ARG A 160 -4.50 14.42 -6.50
CA ARG A 160 -3.25 13.94 -7.10
C ARG A 160 -2.71 14.90 -8.17
N GLN A 161 -3.59 15.37 -9.06
CA GLN A 161 -3.18 16.17 -10.22
C GLN A 161 -2.87 17.64 -9.86
N HIS A 162 -3.69 18.27 -9.03
CA HIS A 162 -3.64 19.73 -8.82
C HIS A 162 -2.95 20.16 -7.52
N HIS A 163 -2.87 19.30 -6.50
CA HIS A 163 -2.30 19.68 -5.20
C HIS A 163 -1.07 18.85 -4.84
N ILE A 164 -1.16 17.51 -4.91
CA ILE A 164 -0.06 16.64 -4.50
C ILE A 164 1.10 16.68 -5.50
N LYS A 165 0.84 16.60 -6.81
CA LYS A 165 1.92 16.65 -7.81
C LYS A 165 2.77 17.94 -7.69
N PRO A 166 2.18 19.15 -7.63
CA PRO A 166 2.95 20.36 -7.36
C PRO A 166 3.73 20.35 -6.04
N LEU A 167 3.19 19.74 -4.99
CA LEU A 167 3.88 19.63 -3.69
C LEU A 167 5.06 18.65 -3.71
N LEU A 168 4.97 17.59 -4.51
CA LEU A 168 6.08 16.66 -4.76
C LEU A 168 7.17 17.34 -5.59
N ASP A 169 6.79 18.09 -6.62
CA ASP A 169 7.72 18.84 -7.47
C ASP A 169 8.47 19.92 -6.66
N LYS A 170 7.75 20.61 -5.75
CA LYS A 170 8.32 21.55 -4.77
C LYS A 170 9.08 20.88 -3.63
N GLN A 171 9.15 19.54 -3.61
CA GLN A 171 9.83 18.76 -2.57
C GLN A 171 9.28 18.95 -1.14
N CYS A 172 8.07 19.49 -1.00
CA CYS A 172 7.39 19.66 0.29
C CYS A 172 6.78 18.35 0.80
N LEU A 173 6.40 17.45 -0.12
CA LEU A 173 5.87 16.11 0.20
C LEU A 173 6.81 15.02 -0.29
N MET A 174 6.67 13.84 0.30
CA MET A 174 7.33 12.60 -0.09
C MET A 174 6.30 11.47 -0.21
N MET A 175 6.54 10.55 -1.14
CA MET A 175 5.76 9.33 -1.32
C MET A 175 6.29 8.21 -0.44
N ALA A 176 5.40 7.43 0.16
CA ALA A 176 5.75 6.22 0.89
C ALA A 176 6.42 5.17 -0.03
N PHE A 177 5.89 5.00 -1.24
CA PHE A 177 6.41 4.04 -2.22
C PHE A 177 6.90 4.78 -3.49
N PRO A 178 8.13 5.30 -3.49
CA PRO A 178 8.67 6.01 -4.65
C PRO A 178 8.91 5.08 -5.86
N GLN A 179 9.19 3.79 -5.62
CA GLN A 179 9.44 2.82 -6.68
C GLN A 179 8.18 2.45 -7.47
N THR A 180 7.00 2.57 -6.86
CA THR A 180 5.70 2.19 -7.44
C THR A 180 4.69 3.34 -7.30
N PRO A 181 4.79 4.40 -8.13
CA PRO A 181 3.98 5.61 -7.97
C PRO A 181 2.46 5.39 -8.15
N SER A 182 2.08 4.34 -8.87
CA SER A 182 0.69 3.95 -9.12
C SER A 182 0.16 2.90 -8.12
N HIS A 183 0.88 2.62 -7.04
CA HIS A 183 0.44 1.66 -6.04
C HIS A 183 -0.89 2.11 -5.38
N PRO A 184 -1.87 1.21 -5.16
CA PRO A 184 -3.15 1.57 -4.54
C PRO A 184 -2.96 2.12 -3.13
N ASN A 185 -2.05 1.53 -2.33
CA ASN A 185 -1.75 1.99 -0.98
C ASN A 185 -0.75 3.14 -0.94
N GLN A 186 -0.66 3.97 -1.99
CA GLN A 186 0.29 5.08 -1.98
C GLN A 186 -0.07 6.09 -0.88
N GLY A 187 0.88 6.30 0.04
CA GLY A 187 0.79 7.29 1.10
C GLY A 187 1.67 8.49 0.83
N TYR A 188 1.28 9.64 1.38
CA TYR A 188 2.06 10.88 1.31
C TYR A 188 2.36 11.38 2.71
N THR A 189 3.56 11.93 2.88
CA THR A 189 4.00 12.58 4.12
C THR A 189 4.73 13.87 3.80
N VAL A 190 4.81 14.79 4.76
CA VAL A 190 5.68 15.97 4.64
C VAL A 190 7.13 15.55 4.64
N ARG A 191 7.94 16.15 3.76
CA ARG A 191 9.39 15.98 3.82
C ARG A 191 9.89 16.66 5.09
N THR A 192 10.13 15.88 6.13
CA THR A 192 10.94 16.31 7.27
C THR A 192 12.40 16.16 6.85
N LEU A 193 13.07 17.29 6.57
CA LEU A 193 14.53 17.30 6.55
C LEU A 193 14.96 17.00 7.98
N SER A 194 15.35 15.77 8.26
CA SER A 194 16.11 15.46 9.47
C SER A 194 17.34 16.34 9.42
N GLN A 195 17.35 17.45 10.18
CA GLN A 195 18.58 18.15 10.47
C GLN A 195 19.38 17.24 11.40
N ASP A 196 20.58 16.90 10.94
CA ASP A 196 21.61 16.10 11.62
C ASP A 196 21.90 16.52 13.07
#